data_AF-A0A960J9E3-F1
#
_entry.id   AF-A0A960J9E3-F1
#
_cell.length_a   1.000
_cell.length_b   1.000
_cell.length_c   1.000
_cell.angle_alpha   90.00
_cell.angle_beta   90.00
_cell.angle_gamma   90.00
#
_symmetry.space_group_name_H-M   'P 1'
#
loop_
_entity.id
_entity.type
_entity.pdbx_description
1 polymer ?
#
loop_
_entity_poly.entity_id
_entity_poly.type
_entity_poly.pdbx_seq_one_letter_code
_entity_poly.pdbx_strand_id
1 'polypeptide(L)'
;MQPIKIVVSRHSAFYSPLIAAIAGGFLAQEGLEASYGELQPGQRSRHLLASGEADVMQSAVGSSWGPMEKGEGDLPVHFAQINTRDGF
;
A
#
# COMPACT_ATOMS: atom_id res chain seq x y z
N MET A 1 14.64 -5.02 -14.20
CA MET A 1 13.31 -4.37 -14.13
C MET A 1 13.38 -3.26 -13.10
N GLN A 2 12.48 -2.28 -13.12
CA GLN A 2 12.37 -1.35 -11.99
C GLN A 2 11.51 -2.01 -10.90
N PRO A 3 11.97 -2.05 -9.64
CA PRO A 3 11.19 -2.67 -8.56
C PRO A 3 9.94 -1.84 -8.26
N ILE A 4 8.86 -2.52 -7.92
CA ILE A 4 7.63 -1.90 -7.42
C ILE A 4 7.94 -1.29 -6.03
N LYS A 5 7.74 0.01 -5.87
CA LYS A 5 7.93 0.72 -4.59
C LYS A 5 6.71 0.54 -3.71
N ILE A 6 6.83 -0.38 -2.75
CA ILE A 6 5.78 -0.65 -1.77
C ILE A 6 6.10 0.14 -0.50
N VAL A 7 5.18 1.01 -0.10
CA VAL A 7 5.29 1.76 1.15
C VAL A 7 4.13 1.42 2.07
N VAL A 8 4.42 1.19 3.34
CA VAL A 8 3.40 0.85 4.34
C VAL A 8 3.20 1.99 5.33
N SER A 9 2.02 2.06 5.93
CA SER A 9 1.73 3.07 6.94
C SER A 9 2.57 2.88 8.23
N ARG A 10 2.95 1.63 8.53
CA ARG A 10 3.83 1.23 9.64
C ARG A 10 4.31 -0.19 9.43
N HIS A 11 5.52 -0.54 9.88
CA HIS A 11 5.92 -1.94 9.99
C HIS A 11 5.22 -2.60 11.19
N SER A 12 4.34 -3.56 10.92
CA SER A 12 3.50 -4.19 11.94
C SER A 12 3.09 -5.60 11.53
N ALA A 13 2.98 -6.51 12.50
CA ALA A 13 2.47 -7.87 12.29
C ALA A 13 1.05 -7.91 11.68
N PHE A 14 0.27 -6.85 11.86
CA PHE A 14 -1.04 -6.69 11.22
C PHE A 14 -0.94 -6.69 9.68
N TYR A 15 0.22 -6.36 9.11
CA TYR A 15 0.50 -6.38 7.68
C TYR A 15 1.41 -7.53 7.26
N SER A 16 1.50 -8.56 8.11
CA SER A 16 2.29 -9.76 7.82
C SER A 16 1.98 -10.41 6.46
N PRO A 17 0.75 -10.40 5.90
CA PRO A 17 0.54 -10.97 4.56
C PRO A 17 1.36 -10.28 3.46
N LEU A 18 1.44 -8.94 3.47
CA LEU A 18 2.24 -8.19 2.50
C LEU A 18 3.75 -8.42 2.71
N ILE A 19 4.19 -8.39 3.97
CA ILE A 19 5.60 -8.66 4.31
C ILE A 19 5.99 -10.07 3.87
N ALA A 20 5.12 -11.06 4.09
CA ALA A 20 5.33 -12.44 3.67
C ALA A 20 5.29 -12.60 2.14
N ALA A 21 4.43 -11.86 1.42
CA ALA A 21 4.41 -11.86 -0.04
C ALA A 21 5.76 -11.43 -0.64
N ILE A 22 6.42 -10.46 -0.02
CA ILE A 22 7.75 -9.98 -0.41
C ILE A 22 8.83 -10.96 0.05
N ALA A 23 8.93 -11.22 1.36
CA ALA A 23 10.02 -12.00 1.95
C ALA A 23 9.99 -13.48 1.56
N GLY A 24 8.80 -14.04 1.31
CA GLY A 24 8.61 -15.41 0.84
C GLY A 24 8.91 -15.61 -0.66
N GLY A 25 9.27 -14.55 -1.38
CA GLY A 25 9.59 -14.60 -2.80
C GLY A 25 8.38 -14.80 -3.71
N PHE A 26 7.16 -14.67 -3.20
CA PHE A 26 5.94 -14.84 -4.02
C PHE A 26 5.86 -13.79 -5.14
N LEU A 27 6.22 -12.54 -4.86
CA LEU A 27 6.31 -11.52 -5.93
C LEU A 27 7.37 -11.88 -6.98
N ALA A 28 8.54 -12.36 -6.53
CA ALA A 28 9.63 -12.74 -7.43
C ALA A 28 9.27 -13.95 -8.32
N GLN A 29 8.48 -14.90 -7.81
CA GLN A 29 7.95 -16.04 -8.59
C GLN A 29 7.06 -15.59 -9.74
N GLU A 30 6.34 -14.47 -9.57
CA GLU A 30 5.55 -13.81 -10.62
C GLU A 30 6.39 -12.85 -11.49
N GLY A 31 7.71 -12.84 -11.33
CA GLY A 31 8.63 -11.96 -12.05
C GLY A 31 8.65 -10.51 -11.56
N LEU A 32 8.10 -10.23 -10.36
CA LEU A 32 8.04 -8.89 -9.79
C LEU A 32 9.11 -8.70 -8.71
N GLU A 33 9.98 -7.71 -8.91
CA GLU A 33 10.85 -7.18 -7.85
C GLU A 33 10.11 -6.10 -7.05
N ALA A 34 10.36 -6.02 -5.75
CA ALA A 34 9.74 -5.02 -4.89
C ALA A 34 10.77 -4.38 -3.94
N SER A 35 10.62 -3.09 -3.71
CA SER A 35 11.23 -2.40 -2.57
C SER A 35 10.18 -2.17 -1.49
N TYR A 36 10.63 -2.14 -0.24
CA TYR A 36 9.77 -1.98 0.93
C TYR A 36 10.24 -0.78 1.75
N GLY A 37 9.31 0.12 2.09
CA GLY A 37 9.56 1.26 2.95
C GLY A 37 8.39 1.59 3.87
N GLU A 38 8.64 2.46 4.84
CA GLU A 38 7.62 2.96 5.76
C GLU A 38 7.34 4.44 5.50
N LEU A 39 6.08 4.83 5.66
CA LEU A 39 5.66 6.23 5.60
C LEU A 39 6.35 7.03 6.71
N GLN A 40 7.10 8.05 6.34
CA GLN A 40 7.84 8.89 7.28
C GLN A 40 6.95 9.97 7.91
N PRO A 41 7.32 10.49 9.10
CA PRO A 41 6.63 11.63 9.71
C PRO A 41 6.48 12.79 8.73
N GLY A 42 5.26 13.35 8.65
CA GLY A 42 4.95 14.47 7.75
C GLY A 42 4.58 14.05 6.31
N GLN A 43 4.89 12.82 5.88
CA GLN A 43 4.46 12.34 4.57
C GLN A 43 2.96 12.03 4.54
N ARG A 44 2.41 11.98 3.32
CA ARG A 44 1.01 11.59 3.06
C ARG A 44 0.99 10.59 1.92
N SER A 45 0.27 9.49 2.11
CA SER A 45 0.15 8.40 1.12
C SER A 45 -0.23 8.91 -0.26
N ARG A 46 -1.24 9.78 -0.35
CA ARG A 46 -1.70 10.34 -1.62
C ARG A 46 -0.63 11.13 -2.36
N HIS A 47 0.22 11.87 -1.64
CA HIS A 47 1.28 12.66 -2.26
C HIS A 47 2.38 11.76 -2.82
N LEU A 48 2.78 10.73 -2.07
CA LEU A 48 3.80 9.77 -2.54
C LEU A 48 3.33 8.97 -3.77
N LEU A 49 2.04 8.61 -3.82
CA LEU A 49 1.46 7.96 -4.98
C LEU A 49 1.40 8.91 -6.18
N ALA A 50 0.95 10.15 -5.97
CA ALA A 50 0.84 11.15 -7.04
C ALA A 50 2.22 11.59 -7.60
N SER A 51 3.26 11.66 -6.75
CA SER A 51 4.62 11.99 -7.18
C SER A 51 5.39 10.81 -7.78
N GLY A 52 4.85 9.59 -7.69
CA GLY A 52 5.54 8.37 -8.09
C GLY A 52 6.68 8.00 -7.15
N GLU A 53 6.72 8.50 -5.91
CA GLU A 53 7.65 8.04 -4.88
C GLU A 53 7.22 6.70 -4.26
N ALA A 54 5.93 6.36 -4.37
CA ALA A 54 5.38 5.02 -4.09
C ALA A 54 4.53 4.57 -5.27
N ASP A 55 4.58 3.28 -5.61
CA ASP A 55 3.69 2.69 -6.63
C ASP A 55 2.48 2.04 -5.96
N VAL A 56 2.68 1.44 -4.78
CA VAL A 56 1.62 0.80 -3.99
C VAL A 56 1.75 1.22 -2.52
N MET A 57 0.64 1.63 -1.93
CA MET A 57 0.57 1.97 -0.50
C MET A 57 -0.31 0.97 0.25
N GLN A 58 0.22 0.39 1.33
CA GLN A 58 -0.63 -0.22 2.34
C GLN A 58 -1.25 0.90 3.20
N SER A 59 -2.58 1.02 3.15
CA SER A 59 -3.33 2.00 3.94
C SER A 59 -4.70 1.48 4.33
N ALA A 60 -5.34 2.13 5.30
CA ALA A 60 -6.76 1.91 5.57
C ALA A 60 -7.60 2.65 4.50
N VAL A 61 -8.69 2.04 4.03
CA VAL A 61 -9.62 2.68 3.07
C VAL A 61 -10.15 4.02 3.60
N GLY A 62 -10.35 4.13 4.92
CA GLY A 62 -10.79 5.35 5.58
C GLY A 62 -9.83 6.55 5.44
N SER A 63 -8.58 6.32 5.03
CA SER A 63 -7.63 7.41 4.73
C SER A 63 -8.10 8.34 3.61
N SER A 64 -9.04 7.89 2.77
CA SER A 64 -9.59 8.69 1.66
C SER A 64 -10.94 9.34 1.98
N TRP A 65 -11.59 9.00 3.10
CA TRP A 65 -12.93 9.53 3.42
C TRP A 65 -12.93 11.03 3.68
N GLY A 66 -12.03 11.53 4.54
CA GLY A 66 -11.96 12.97 4.84
C GLY A 66 -11.73 13.86 3.60
N PRO A 67 -10.76 13.53 2.73
CA PRO A 67 -10.61 14.21 1.42
C PRO A 67 -11.87 14.10 0.55
N MET A 68 -12.49 12.92 0.46
CA MET A 68 -13.70 12.70 -0.33
C MET A 68 -14.88 13.55 0.16
N GLU A 69 -15.09 13.66 1.47
CA GLU A 69 -16.12 14.51 2.08
C GLU A 69 -15.92 16.01 1.78
N LYS A 70 -14.67 16.44 1.59
CA LYS A 70 -14.33 17.82 1.19
C LYS A 70 -14.45 18.05 -0.32
N GLY A 71 -14.82 17.04 -1.09
CA GLY A 71 -14.87 17.11 -2.56
C GLY A 71 -13.49 17.12 -3.22
N GLU A 72 -12.44 16.67 -2.52
CA GLU A 72 -11.11 16.52 -3.13
C GLU A 72 -11.13 15.38 -4.16
N GLY A 73 -10.73 15.70 -5.40
CA GLY A 73 -10.56 14.72 -6.48
C GLY A 73 -9.18 14.07 -6.50
N ASP A 74 -8.97 13.17 -7.47
CA ASP A 74 -7.69 12.47 -7.68
C ASP A 74 -7.24 11.70 -6.42
N LEU A 75 -8.16 10.86 -5.92
CA LEU A 75 -7.90 9.98 -4.79
C LEU A 75 -7.35 8.64 -5.29
N PRO A 76 -6.41 8.03 -4.55
CA PRO A 76 -5.88 6.72 -4.92
C PRO A 76 -6.98 5.67 -5.07
N VAL A 77 -6.81 4.79 -6.06
CA VAL A 77 -7.64 3.59 -6.18
C VAL A 77 -7.26 2.62 -5.06
N HIS A 78 -8.25 2.19 -4.30
CA HIS A 78 -8.09 1.14 -3.29
C HIS A 78 -8.50 -0.20 -3.89
N PHE A 79 -7.67 -1.22 -3.68
CA PHE A 79 -8.02 -2.60 -3.95
C PHE A 79 -7.75 -3.43 -2.70
N ALA A 80 -8.63 -4.39 -2.44
CA ALA A 80 -8.48 -5.36 -1.37
C ALA A 80 -9.15 -6.65 -1.82
N GLN A 81 -8.54 -7.79 -1.48
CA GLN A 81 -9.23 -9.05 -1.59
C GLN A 81 -10.21 -9.15 -0.42
N ILE A 82 -11.50 -9.33 -0.72
CA ILE A 82 -12.48 -9.66 0.31
C ILE A 82 -12.15 -11.06 0.82
N ASN A 83 -11.98 -11.19 2.14
CA ASN A 83 -11.71 -12.47 2.76
C ASN A 83 -12.81 -13.48 2.35
N THR A 84 -12.41 -14.67 1.90
CA THR A 84 -13.34 -15.73 1.51
C THR A 84 -13.74 -16.61 2.70
N ARG A 85 -13.32 -16.23 3.92
CA ARG A 85 -13.64 -16.89 5.20
C ARG A 85 -14.10 -15.85 6.24
N ASP A 86 -14.60 -16.35 7.37
CA ASP A 86 -14.93 -15.50 8.52
C ASP A 86 -13.66 -14.89 9.14
N GLY A 87 -13.51 -13.58 8.99
CA GLY A 87 -12.41 -12.78 9.51
C GLY A 87 -12.00 -11.65 8.57
N PHE A 88 -11.25 -10.67 9.09
CA PHE A 88 -10.53 -9.69 8.27
C PHE A 88 -9.40 -10.40 7.52
#